data_AF-A0A1G7M7G3-F1
#
_entry.id   AF-A0A1G7M7G3-F1
#
_cell.length_a   1.000
_cell.length_b   1.000
_cell.length_c   1.000
_cell.angle_alpha   90.00
_cell.angle_beta   90.00
_cell.angle_gamma   90.00
#
_symmetry.space_group_name_H-M   'P 1'
#
loop_
_entity.id
_entity.type
_entity.pdbx_description
1 polymer ?
#
loop_
_entity_poly.entity_id
_entity_poly.type
_entity_poly.pdbx_seq_one_letter_code
_entity_poly.pdbx_strand_id
1 'polypeptide(L)'
;MKLKEKDIFDLLNEKADLYNSPDFIIDDPIQIPHRFSLKQDIEIAGFLSASIAWGNRKSIINDANKMMELMGNSPYDFVMNFTDSDLGKIPQKAIHRTFNHEDFIFFLRNFRRIYNQFESLEDAFLINKNEINFSHSIERFRNHFISEKHRGQKHVSSPYKNSASKRLVMFLRWMVRKDKKGVDFGIWEKIDPKFLSVPLDVHTANISRKLGILTRKQNDWKAVEELDLILRKYNSNDPAVYDFALFGLGVSKEFE
;
A
#
# COMPACT_ATOMS: atom_id res chain seq x y z
N MET A 1 -20.04 -2.33 -26.67
CA MET A 1 -19.57 -1.18 -27.48
C MET A 1 -18.17 -0.84 -26.98
N LYS A 2 -17.13 -0.85 -27.83
CA LYS A 2 -15.78 -0.41 -27.38
C LYS A 2 -15.86 1.10 -27.14
N LEU A 3 -15.76 1.54 -25.89
CA LEU A 3 -15.61 2.96 -25.57
C LEU A 3 -14.32 3.47 -26.24
N LYS A 4 -14.31 4.73 -26.70
CA LYS A 4 -13.07 5.33 -27.20
C LYS A 4 -12.15 5.57 -26.01
N GLU A 5 -10.83 5.50 -26.25
CA GLU A 5 -9.83 5.68 -25.18
C GLU A 5 -10.03 7.00 -24.42
N LYS A 6 -10.29 8.09 -25.15
CA LYS A 6 -10.61 9.39 -24.55
C LYS A 6 -11.81 9.33 -23.61
N ASP A 7 -12.92 8.73 -24.04
CA ASP A 7 -14.15 8.63 -23.23
C ASP A 7 -13.90 7.83 -21.93
N ILE A 8 -13.04 6.81 -21.99
CA ILE A 8 -12.62 6.03 -20.82
C ILE A 8 -11.87 6.95 -19.83
N PHE A 9 -10.91 7.74 -20.31
CA PHE A 9 -10.12 8.58 -19.42
C PHE A 9 -10.86 9.80 -18.90
N ASP A 10 -11.81 10.35 -19.66
CA ASP A 10 -12.74 11.38 -19.17
C ASP A 10 -13.57 10.82 -18.00
N LEU A 11 -14.13 9.61 -18.14
CA LEU A 11 -14.81 8.90 -17.05
C LEU A 11 -13.90 8.64 -15.85
N LEU A 12 -12.67 8.15 -16.09
CA LEU A 12 -11.74 7.85 -14.99
C LEU A 12 -11.32 9.11 -14.24
N ASN A 13 -11.14 10.25 -14.92
CA ASN A 13 -10.83 11.51 -14.27
C ASN A 13 -12.01 11.99 -13.40
N GLU A 14 -13.24 11.94 -13.91
CA GLU A 14 -14.46 12.27 -13.16
C GLU A 14 -14.59 11.41 -11.90
N LYS A 15 -14.45 10.09 -12.06
CA LYS A 15 -14.59 9.13 -10.96
C LYS A 15 -13.44 9.23 -9.95
N ALA A 16 -12.22 9.51 -10.39
CA ALA A 16 -11.12 9.75 -9.48
C ALA A 16 -11.37 11.01 -8.63
N ASP A 17 -11.92 12.08 -9.23
CA ASP A 17 -12.26 13.29 -8.50
C ASP A 17 -13.38 13.05 -7.48
N LEU A 18 -14.42 12.30 -7.88
CA LEU A 18 -15.55 11.92 -7.03
C LEU A 18 -15.12 11.07 -5.82
N TYR A 19 -14.34 10.01 -6.05
CA TYR A 19 -14.01 9.04 -5.01
C TYR A 19 -12.80 9.43 -4.17
N ASN A 20 -11.90 10.27 -4.68
CA ASN A 20 -10.84 10.86 -3.86
C ASN A 20 -11.44 11.99 -3.02
N SER A 21 -12.02 11.63 -1.89
CA SER A 21 -12.62 12.55 -0.93
C SER A 21 -12.37 12.05 0.50
N PRO A 22 -12.46 12.91 1.53
CA PRO A 22 -12.28 12.49 2.92
C PRO A 22 -13.19 11.32 3.36
N ASP A 23 -14.37 11.18 2.75
CA ASP A 23 -15.29 10.05 3.01
C ASP A 23 -14.65 8.70 2.68
N PHE A 24 -13.68 8.64 1.76
CA PHE A 24 -12.91 7.44 1.45
C PHE A 24 -12.23 6.87 2.71
N ILE A 25 -11.78 7.73 3.63
CA ILE A 25 -11.01 7.35 4.81
C ILE A 25 -11.87 6.52 5.77
N ILE A 26 -13.15 6.88 5.94
CA ILE A 26 -14.05 6.34 6.98
C ILE A 26 -14.07 4.81 7.00
N ASP A 27 -14.14 4.22 5.81
CA ASP A 27 -14.22 2.78 5.65
C ASP A 27 -12.90 2.16 5.19
N ASP A 28 -11.83 2.92 4.93
CA ASP A 28 -10.59 2.38 4.41
C ASP A 28 -9.53 2.18 5.51
N PRO A 29 -8.67 1.14 5.44
CA PRO A 29 -7.58 0.94 6.40
C PRO A 29 -6.61 2.12 6.52
N ILE A 30 -6.57 3.03 5.53
CA ILE A 30 -5.81 4.28 5.63
C ILE A 30 -6.21 5.14 6.84
N GLN A 31 -7.41 4.96 7.41
CA GLN A 31 -7.81 5.65 8.64
C GLN A 31 -6.89 5.39 9.84
N ILE A 32 -6.20 4.24 9.86
CA ILE A 32 -5.35 3.84 10.97
C ILE A 32 -4.13 4.77 11.09
N PRO A 33 -3.31 4.97 10.02
CA PRO A 33 -2.23 5.94 10.07
C PRO A 33 -2.70 7.40 10.26
N HIS A 34 -3.94 7.76 9.87
CA HIS A 34 -4.49 9.12 10.05
C HIS A 34 -4.67 9.52 11.52
N ARG A 35 -4.57 8.56 12.44
CA ARG A 35 -4.63 8.79 13.90
C ARG A 35 -3.33 9.37 14.48
N PHE A 36 -2.27 9.44 13.68
CA PHE A 36 -0.93 9.82 14.13
C PHE A 36 -0.43 11.07 13.39
N SER A 37 0.48 11.81 14.03
CA SER A 37 1.13 12.99 13.44
C SER A 37 2.64 12.82 13.27
N LEU A 38 3.27 11.93 14.05
CA LEU A 38 4.69 11.62 13.91
C LEU A 38 4.90 10.80 12.63
N LYS A 39 5.87 11.21 11.79
CA LYS A 39 6.16 10.57 10.50
C LYS A 39 6.34 9.06 10.63
N GLN A 40 7.17 8.62 11.57
CA GLN A 40 7.49 7.21 11.78
C GLN A 40 6.28 6.40 12.30
N ASP A 41 5.39 7.04 13.07
CA ASP A 41 4.15 6.39 13.51
C ASP A 41 3.21 6.15 12.32
N ILE A 42 3.05 7.15 11.46
CA ILE A 42 2.26 7.05 10.22
C ILE A 42 2.82 5.94 9.33
N GLU A 43 4.15 5.88 9.18
CA GLU A 43 4.83 4.87 8.36
C GLU A 43 4.63 3.45 8.90
N ILE A 44 4.85 3.20 10.20
CA ILE A 44 4.67 1.88 10.81
C ILE A 44 3.20 1.46 10.78
N ALA A 45 2.29 2.35 11.18
CA ALA A 45 0.86 2.09 11.18
C ALA A 45 0.34 1.81 9.76
N GLY A 46 0.77 2.61 8.78
CA GLY A 46 0.44 2.44 7.37
C GLY A 46 0.96 1.11 6.81
N PHE A 47 2.23 0.77 7.08
CA PHE A 47 2.83 -0.46 6.57
C PHE A 47 2.16 -1.71 7.15
N LEU A 48 1.91 -1.74 8.47
CA LEU A 48 1.21 -2.84 9.13
C LEU A 48 -0.23 -2.98 8.61
N SER A 49 -0.97 -1.87 8.52
CA SER A 49 -2.35 -1.87 8.02
C SER A 49 -2.43 -2.37 6.57
N ALA A 50 -1.52 -1.91 5.70
CA ALA A 50 -1.43 -2.38 4.33
C ALA A 50 -1.04 -3.86 4.24
N SER A 51 -0.14 -4.33 5.11
CA SER A 51 0.32 -5.72 5.16
C SER A 51 -0.81 -6.70 5.46
N ILE A 52 -1.80 -6.32 6.25
CA ILE A 52 -2.96 -7.16 6.58
C ILE A 52 -4.19 -6.88 5.70
N ALA A 53 -4.10 -5.95 4.73
CA ALA A 53 -5.22 -5.54 3.87
C ALA A 53 -5.65 -6.62 2.85
N TRP A 54 -6.09 -7.78 3.35
CA TRP A 54 -6.54 -8.94 2.60
C TRP A 54 -7.81 -9.56 3.19
N GLY A 55 -8.95 -9.28 2.56
CA GLY A 55 -10.25 -9.83 2.95
C GLY A 55 -11.24 -8.74 3.35
N ASN A 56 -12.05 -9.02 4.37
CA ASN A 56 -13.11 -8.11 4.80
C ASN A 56 -12.53 -6.85 5.46
N ARG A 57 -12.91 -5.69 4.91
CA ARG A 57 -12.51 -4.35 5.32
C ARG A 57 -12.68 -4.06 6.82
N LYS A 58 -13.83 -4.43 7.42
CA LYS A 58 -14.07 -4.25 8.86
C LYS A 58 -13.10 -5.08 9.71
N SER A 59 -12.83 -6.32 9.31
CA SER A 59 -11.83 -7.16 10.01
C SER A 59 -10.43 -6.56 9.94
N ILE A 60 -10.04 -6.05 8.76
CA ILE A 60 -8.73 -5.42 8.55
C ILE A 60 -8.56 -4.21 9.48
N ILE A 61 -9.55 -3.33 9.53
CA ILE A 61 -9.53 -2.14 10.40
C ILE A 61 -9.47 -2.54 11.87
N ASN A 62 -10.29 -3.51 12.30
CA ASN A 62 -10.28 -4.00 13.68
C ASN A 62 -8.92 -4.59 14.07
N ASP A 63 -8.31 -5.38 13.20
CA ASP A 63 -7.03 -6.02 13.49
C ASP A 63 -5.87 -5.02 13.44
N ALA A 64 -5.95 -3.99 12.59
CA ALA A 64 -5.01 -2.87 12.59
C ALA A 64 -5.10 -2.03 13.86
N ASN A 65 -6.32 -1.73 14.35
CA ASN A 65 -6.53 -1.06 15.63
C ASN A 65 -5.92 -1.84 16.80
N LYS A 66 -6.13 -3.16 16.85
CA LYS A 66 -5.50 -4.03 17.85
C LYS A 66 -3.97 -3.95 17.81
N MET A 67 -3.36 -3.94 16.63
CA MET A 67 -1.90 -3.78 16.52
C MET A 67 -1.44 -2.45 17.12
N MET A 68 -2.16 -1.36 16.87
CA MET A 68 -1.83 -0.04 17.45
C MET A 68 -2.00 -0.04 18.98
N GLU A 69 -3.06 -0.64 19.49
CA GLU A 69 -3.32 -0.76 20.93
C GLU A 69 -2.23 -1.59 21.64
N LEU A 70 -1.78 -2.69 21.03
CA LEU A 70 -0.68 -3.51 21.55
C LEU A 70 0.65 -2.73 21.63
N MET A 71 0.82 -1.72 20.78
CA MET A 71 1.96 -0.80 20.80
C MET A 71 1.69 0.47 21.61
N GLY A 72 0.64 0.50 22.43
CA GLY A 72 0.29 1.65 23.27
C GLY A 72 -0.12 2.89 22.48
N ASN A 73 -0.53 2.75 21.22
CA ASN A 73 -0.76 3.85 20.28
C ASN A 73 0.45 4.80 20.13
N SER A 74 1.67 4.28 20.28
CA SER A 74 2.92 4.96 19.90
C SER A 74 3.84 3.96 19.18
N PRO A 75 3.49 3.58 17.94
CA PRO A 75 4.15 2.47 17.25
C PRO A 75 5.66 2.65 17.08
N TYR A 76 6.15 3.86 16.81
CA TYR A 76 7.58 4.13 16.67
C TYR A 76 8.32 3.98 18.00
N ASP A 77 7.81 4.59 19.08
CA ASP A 77 8.39 4.45 20.41
C ASP A 77 8.44 2.98 20.83
N PHE A 78 7.33 2.25 20.66
CA PHE A 78 7.29 0.82 20.95
C PHE A 78 8.32 0.04 20.13
N VAL A 79 8.42 0.27 18.82
CA VAL A 79 9.40 -0.39 17.95
C VAL A 79 10.82 -0.14 18.45
N MET A 80 11.16 1.08 18.85
CA MET A 80 12.51 1.40 19.31
C MET A 80 12.80 0.85 20.71
N ASN A 81 11.78 0.76 21.59
CA ASN A 81 11.98 0.55 23.02
C ASN A 81 11.42 -0.75 23.61
N PHE A 82 10.67 -1.58 22.84
CA PHE A 82 10.18 -2.88 23.32
C PHE A 82 11.28 -3.74 23.95
N THR A 83 10.92 -4.43 25.03
CA THR A 83 11.70 -5.49 25.65
C THR A 83 11.12 -6.87 25.31
N ASP A 84 11.81 -7.95 25.66
CA ASP A 84 11.25 -9.30 25.50
C ASP A 84 9.97 -9.51 26.33
N SER A 85 9.84 -8.81 27.47
CA SER A 85 8.60 -8.83 28.27
C SER A 85 7.42 -8.23 27.51
N ASP A 86 7.65 -7.14 26.77
CA ASP A 86 6.59 -6.51 25.98
C ASP A 86 6.17 -7.38 24.80
N LEU A 87 7.12 -8.03 24.14
CA LEU A 87 6.83 -9.03 23.11
C LEU A 87 6.03 -10.22 23.67
N GLY A 88 6.32 -10.62 24.92
CA GLY A 88 5.59 -11.68 25.62
C GLY A 88 4.14 -11.35 25.96
N LYS A 89 3.76 -10.07 26.00
CA LYS A 89 2.36 -9.62 26.21
C LYS A 89 1.53 -9.69 24.93
N ILE A 90 2.15 -9.80 23.76
CA ILE A 90 1.43 -9.93 22.49
C ILE A 90 0.68 -11.27 22.50
N PRO A 91 -0.65 -11.28 22.33
CA PRO A 91 -1.43 -12.52 22.39
C PRO A 91 -0.95 -13.53 21.35
N GLN A 92 -0.73 -14.78 21.75
CA GLN A 92 -0.33 -15.86 20.84
C GLN A 92 -1.38 -16.21 19.78
N LYS A 93 -2.63 -15.73 19.95
CA LYS A 93 -3.69 -15.88 18.95
C LYS A 93 -3.36 -15.09 17.67
N ALA A 94 -3.99 -15.47 16.57
CA ALA A 94 -3.82 -14.75 15.31
C ALA A 94 -4.32 -13.29 15.46
N ILE A 95 -3.46 -12.31 15.15
CA ILE A 95 -3.83 -10.88 15.14
C ILE A 95 -4.82 -10.62 14.01
N HIS A 96 -4.51 -11.17 12.83
CA HIS A 96 -5.41 -11.29 11.69
C HIS A 96 -5.33 -12.73 11.17
N ARG A 97 -6.37 -13.21 10.48
CA ARG A 97 -6.45 -14.61 10.00
C ARG A 97 -5.24 -15.08 9.17
N THR A 98 -4.51 -14.16 8.52
CA THR A 98 -3.29 -14.45 7.74
C THR A 98 -1.98 -14.00 8.39
N PHE A 99 -2.06 -13.20 9.45
CA PHE A 99 -0.94 -12.51 10.10
C PHE A 99 -1.00 -12.80 11.59
N ASN A 100 -0.17 -13.74 12.04
CA ASN A 100 -0.19 -14.22 13.43
C ASN A 100 0.79 -13.42 14.31
N HIS A 101 0.85 -13.79 15.59
CA HIS A 101 1.74 -13.16 16.55
C HIS A 101 3.23 -13.23 16.15
N GLU A 102 3.69 -14.36 15.62
CA GLU A 102 5.08 -14.52 15.15
C GLU A 102 5.37 -13.59 13.97
N ASP A 103 4.43 -13.47 13.03
CA ASP A 103 4.52 -12.55 11.89
C ASP A 103 4.63 -11.10 12.40
N PHE A 104 3.91 -10.74 13.46
CA PHE A 104 3.97 -9.40 14.06
C PHE A 104 5.30 -9.11 14.76
N ILE A 105 5.76 -10.01 15.63
CA ILE A 105 7.07 -9.89 16.30
C ILE A 105 8.20 -9.80 15.26
N PHE A 106 8.13 -10.61 14.20
CA PHE A 106 9.06 -10.54 13.08
C PHE A 106 9.07 -9.16 12.42
N PHE A 107 7.90 -8.54 12.19
CA PHE A 107 7.81 -7.19 11.65
C PHE A 107 8.39 -6.14 12.60
N LEU A 108 8.05 -6.19 13.89
CA LEU A 108 8.54 -5.25 14.91
C LEU A 108 10.07 -5.26 14.98
N ARG A 109 10.69 -6.45 15.01
CA ARG A 109 12.15 -6.61 15.00
C ARG A 109 12.77 -6.02 13.73
N ASN A 110 12.13 -6.22 12.59
CA ASN A 110 12.63 -5.68 11.32
C ASN A 110 12.45 -4.16 11.23
N PHE A 111 11.34 -3.59 11.70
CA PHE A 111 11.22 -2.14 11.83
C PHE A 111 12.31 -1.55 12.72
N ARG A 112 12.58 -2.12 13.90
CA ARG A 112 13.68 -1.65 14.77
C ARG A 112 15.01 -1.63 14.02
N ARG A 113 15.31 -2.70 13.28
CA ARG A 113 16.55 -2.79 12.50
C ARG A 113 16.62 -1.72 11.40
N ILE A 114 15.52 -1.45 10.71
CA ILE A 114 15.43 -0.40 9.69
C ILE A 114 15.63 0.98 10.32
N TYR A 115 14.90 1.30 11.39
CA TYR A 115 14.98 2.61 12.03
C TYR A 115 16.27 2.85 12.82
N ASN A 116 17.06 1.81 13.10
CA ASN A 116 18.43 1.95 13.58
C ASN A 116 19.42 2.35 12.46
N GLN A 117 19.03 2.24 11.20
CA GLN A 117 19.88 2.55 10.03
C GLN A 117 19.38 3.77 9.25
N PHE A 118 18.09 4.04 9.30
CA PHE A 118 17.43 5.12 8.59
C PHE A 118 16.52 5.91 9.54
N GLU A 119 16.37 7.21 9.30
CA GLU A 119 15.44 8.04 10.07
C GLU A 119 13.98 7.79 9.69
N SER A 120 13.74 7.28 8.47
CA SER A 120 12.42 7.09 7.87
C SER A 120 12.40 5.86 6.97
N LEU A 121 11.24 5.20 6.87
CA LEU A 121 11.03 4.12 5.91
C LEU A 121 11.20 4.58 4.45
N GLU A 122 11.01 5.87 4.18
CA GLU A 122 11.25 6.49 2.87
C GLU A 122 12.63 6.17 2.31
N ASP A 123 13.66 6.22 3.16
CA ASP A 123 15.05 6.00 2.75
C ASP A 123 15.29 4.57 2.25
N ALA A 124 14.49 3.61 2.73
CA ALA A 124 14.55 2.22 2.28
C ALA A 124 13.81 1.98 0.96
N PHE A 125 13.03 2.95 0.46
CA PHE A 125 12.24 2.88 -0.76
C PHE A 125 12.71 3.84 -1.87
N LEU A 126 13.86 4.49 -1.72
CA LEU A 126 14.38 5.40 -2.74
C LEU A 126 14.48 4.75 -4.13
N ILE A 127 14.11 5.54 -5.14
CA ILE A 127 14.16 5.18 -6.54
C ILE A 127 15.56 5.50 -7.09
N ASN A 128 16.21 4.53 -7.74
CA ASN A 128 17.52 4.74 -8.33
C ASN A 128 17.43 5.38 -9.73
N LYS A 129 18.55 5.93 -10.19
CA LYS A 129 18.69 6.44 -11.56
C LYS A 129 18.31 5.34 -12.57
N ASN A 130 17.41 5.66 -13.50
CA ASN A 130 16.83 4.80 -14.55
C ASN A 130 15.67 3.90 -14.15
N GLU A 131 15.22 3.94 -12.90
CA GLU A 131 13.99 3.26 -12.49
C GLU A 131 12.76 4.10 -12.86
N ILE A 132 11.71 3.45 -13.33
CA ILE A 132 10.48 4.11 -13.82
C ILE A 132 9.27 3.88 -12.90
N ASN A 133 9.40 2.93 -11.97
CA ASN A 133 8.41 2.59 -10.96
C ASN A 133 9.09 1.90 -9.77
N PHE A 134 8.29 1.47 -8.79
CA PHE A 134 8.77 0.86 -7.55
C PHE A 134 9.23 -0.61 -7.65
N SER A 135 9.25 -1.24 -8.84
CA SER A 135 9.59 -2.68 -8.97
C SER A 135 10.90 -3.05 -8.27
N HIS A 136 11.97 -2.33 -8.61
CA HIS A 136 13.31 -2.55 -8.09
C HIS A 136 13.46 -2.04 -6.65
N SER A 137 12.84 -0.90 -6.32
CA SER A 137 12.84 -0.34 -4.97
C SER A 137 12.16 -1.26 -3.96
N ILE A 138 10.99 -1.83 -4.29
CA ILE A 138 10.31 -2.82 -3.45
C ILE A 138 11.21 -4.03 -3.22
N GLU A 139 11.94 -4.50 -4.22
CA GLU A 139 12.84 -5.64 -4.04
C GLU A 139 14.04 -5.29 -3.13
N ARG A 140 14.63 -4.09 -3.29
CA ARG A 140 15.67 -3.62 -2.38
C ARG A 140 15.16 -3.52 -0.95
N PHE A 141 14.02 -2.85 -0.75
CA PHE A 141 13.36 -2.76 0.55
C PHE A 141 13.14 -4.15 1.12
N ARG A 142 12.57 -5.08 0.34
CA ARG A 142 12.27 -6.43 0.78
C ARG A 142 13.52 -7.18 1.27
N ASN A 143 14.61 -7.11 0.51
CA ASN A 143 15.88 -7.75 0.88
C ASN A 143 16.50 -7.12 2.12
N HIS A 144 16.30 -5.82 2.30
CA HIS A 144 16.77 -5.12 3.48
C HIS A 144 15.89 -5.41 4.70
N PHE A 145 14.56 -5.43 4.54
CA PHE A 145 13.57 -5.65 5.59
C PHE A 145 13.53 -7.08 6.09
N ILE A 146 13.87 -8.10 5.29
CA ILE A 146 13.83 -9.50 5.73
C ILE A 146 15.21 -9.91 6.23
N SER A 147 15.39 -9.88 7.56
CA SER A 147 16.66 -10.25 8.22
C SER A 147 16.97 -11.74 8.16
N GLU A 148 15.93 -12.57 8.18
CA GLU A 148 16.04 -14.00 8.38
C GLU A 148 14.87 -14.73 7.72
N LYS A 149 15.03 -16.05 7.54
CA LYS A 149 13.97 -16.90 7.00
C LYS A 149 12.83 -16.99 8.00
N HIS A 150 11.70 -16.41 7.65
CA HIS A 150 10.50 -16.41 8.50
C HIS A 150 9.24 -16.56 7.65
N ARG A 151 8.19 -17.22 8.17
CA ARG A 151 6.91 -17.38 7.46
C ARG A 151 6.26 -16.04 7.08
N GLY A 152 6.46 -15.01 7.90
CA GLY A 152 5.95 -13.66 7.71
C GLY A 152 6.54 -12.95 6.48
N GLN A 153 7.61 -13.47 5.88
CA GLN A 153 8.20 -12.92 4.65
C GLN A 153 7.20 -12.86 3.47
N LYS A 154 6.13 -13.66 3.50
CA LYS A 154 5.06 -13.65 2.48
C LYS A 154 4.23 -12.36 2.46
N HIS A 155 4.29 -11.57 3.54
CA HIS A 155 3.54 -10.33 3.67
C HIS A 155 4.21 -9.16 2.97
N VAL A 156 5.53 -9.21 2.78
CA VAL A 156 6.30 -8.26 1.97
C VAL A 156 6.46 -8.84 0.56
N SER A 157 5.52 -8.58 -0.34
CA SER A 157 5.55 -9.15 -1.70
C SER A 157 6.79 -8.77 -2.53
N SER A 158 7.10 -9.55 -3.57
CA SER A 158 8.22 -9.31 -4.48
C SER A 158 7.73 -9.19 -5.93
N PRO A 159 7.91 -8.03 -6.58
CA PRO A 159 7.71 -7.86 -8.02
C PRO A 159 8.50 -8.89 -8.85
N TYR A 160 9.73 -9.20 -8.42
CA TYR A 160 10.61 -10.16 -9.12
C TYR A 160 10.08 -11.59 -9.09
N LYS A 161 9.18 -11.91 -8.15
CA LYS A 161 8.46 -13.19 -8.10
C LYS A 161 7.10 -13.12 -8.79
N ASN A 162 6.91 -12.18 -9.71
CA ASN A 162 5.66 -11.89 -10.42
C ASN A 162 4.48 -11.57 -9.48
N SER A 163 4.71 -11.06 -8.27
CA SER A 163 3.62 -10.51 -7.48
C SER A 163 3.27 -9.11 -7.97
N ALA A 164 1.99 -8.81 -8.18
CA ALA A 164 1.54 -7.43 -8.41
C ALA A 164 1.86 -6.48 -7.24
N SER A 165 2.29 -7.03 -6.09
CA SER A 165 2.72 -6.29 -4.90
C SER A 165 1.73 -5.26 -4.38
N LYS A 166 0.43 -5.48 -4.66
CA LYS A 166 -0.69 -4.57 -4.37
C LYS A 166 -0.62 -3.91 -3.00
N ARG A 167 -0.33 -4.66 -1.94
CA ARG A 167 -0.28 -4.14 -0.56
C ARG A 167 0.84 -3.10 -0.38
N LEU A 168 2.03 -3.37 -0.92
CA LEU A 168 3.13 -2.41 -0.88
C LEU A 168 2.87 -1.22 -1.79
N VAL A 169 2.32 -1.44 -2.99
CA VAL A 169 1.93 -0.34 -3.89
C VAL A 169 0.88 0.57 -3.25
N MET A 170 -0.08 0.00 -2.52
CA MET A 170 -1.08 0.75 -1.75
C MET A 170 -0.44 1.58 -0.64
N PHE A 171 0.47 0.99 0.15
CA PHE A 171 1.24 1.72 1.16
C PHE A 171 2.05 2.85 0.54
N LEU A 172 2.72 2.60 -0.58
CA LEU A 172 3.52 3.60 -1.30
C LEU A 172 2.65 4.75 -1.82
N ARG A 173 1.45 4.46 -2.34
CA ARG A 173 0.47 5.49 -2.72
C ARG A 173 0.16 6.40 -1.53
N TRP A 174 -0.14 5.82 -0.37
CA TRP A 174 -0.44 6.59 0.84
C TRP A 174 0.72 7.50 1.26
N MET A 175 1.96 7.02 1.22
CA MET A 175 3.12 7.78 1.72
C MET A 175 3.62 8.84 0.72
N VAL A 176 3.56 8.57 -0.58
CA VAL A 176 4.19 9.39 -1.63
C VAL A 176 3.21 10.34 -2.31
N ARG A 177 1.97 9.91 -2.52
CA ARG A 177 1.02 10.66 -3.35
C ARG A 177 0.54 11.92 -2.62
N LYS A 178 0.67 13.07 -3.29
CA LYS A 178 0.21 14.37 -2.79
C LYS A 178 -1.10 14.76 -3.44
N ASP A 179 -2.20 14.31 -2.84
CA ASP A 179 -3.52 14.35 -3.46
C ASP A 179 -4.25 15.71 -3.35
N LYS A 180 -3.79 16.60 -2.46
CA LYS A 180 -4.41 17.89 -2.11
C LYS A 180 -5.86 17.80 -1.58
N LYS A 181 -6.31 16.60 -1.22
CA LYS A 181 -7.65 16.31 -0.70
C LYS A 181 -7.64 15.68 0.69
N GLY A 182 -6.45 15.27 1.17
CA GLY A 182 -6.23 14.81 2.53
C GLY A 182 -6.48 13.31 2.73
N VAL A 183 -6.62 12.53 1.66
CA VAL A 183 -6.75 11.07 1.76
C VAL A 183 -5.36 10.44 1.86
N ASP A 184 -4.53 10.60 0.83
CA ASP A 184 -3.13 10.17 0.87
C ASP A 184 -2.28 11.19 1.65
N PHE A 185 -1.28 10.72 2.41
CA PHE A 185 -0.48 11.57 3.29
C PHE A 185 0.51 12.43 2.52
N GLY A 186 1.18 11.86 1.52
CA GLY A 186 2.22 12.56 0.76
C GLY A 186 3.38 13.06 1.62
N ILE A 187 3.68 12.37 2.73
CA ILE A 187 4.72 12.74 3.72
C ILE A 187 6.14 12.33 3.31
N TRP A 188 6.29 11.58 2.22
CA TRP A 188 7.57 11.26 1.60
C TRP A 188 7.91 12.30 0.53
N GLU A 189 9.01 13.02 0.75
CA GLU A 189 9.39 14.23 0.00
C GLU A 189 10.52 13.98 -1.02
N LYS A 190 11.28 12.90 -0.85
CA LYS A 190 12.41 12.48 -1.70
C LYS A 190 11.97 11.66 -2.90
N ILE A 191 10.69 11.26 -2.97
CA ILE A 191 10.15 10.41 -4.03
C ILE A 191 8.98 11.12 -4.73
N ASP A 192 9.03 11.13 -6.06
CA ASP A 192 8.04 11.79 -6.91
C ASP A 192 6.83 10.85 -7.18
N PRO A 193 5.57 11.34 -7.07
CA PRO A 193 4.38 10.57 -7.38
C PRO A 193 4.35 9.92 -8.78
N LYS A 194 5.11 10.42 -9.76
CA LYS A 194 5.22 9.83 -11.11
C LYS A 194 5.68 8.37 -11.12
N PHE A 195 6.37 7.93 -10.07
CA PHE A 195 6.87 6.56 -9.94
C PHE A 195 5.79 5.60 -9.41
N LEU A 196 4.68 6.11 -8.89
CA LEU A 196 3.62 5.27 -8.35
C LEU A 196 2.94 4.45 -9.44
N SER A 197 2.42 3.31 -9.02
CA SER A 197 1.56 2.46 -9.83
C SER A 197 0.21 2.32 -9.12
N VAL A 198 -0.83 1.94 -9.85
CA VAL A 198 -2.12 1.61 -9.22
C VAL A 198 -1.99 0.28 -8.45
N PRO A 199 -2.46 0.19 -7.19
CA PRO A 199 -2.55 -1.05 -6.43
C PRO A 199 -3.46 -2.09 -7.09
N LEU A 200 -2.89 -2.92 -7.96
CA LEU A 200 -3.65 -3.88 -8.77
C LEU A 200 -4.21 -5.05 -7.95
N ASP A 201 -5.48 -4.96 -7.54
CA ASP A 201 -6.26 -6.08 -7.00
C ASP A 201 -7.20 -6.72 -8.03
N VAL A 202 -8.00 -7.68 -7.60
CA VAL A 202 -8.94 -8.40 -8.48
C VAL A 202 -9.99 -7.46 -9.07
N HIS A 203 -10.54 -6.53 -8.29
CA HIS A 203 -11.58 -5.61 -8.75
C HIS A 203 -11.00 -4.62 -9.76
N THR A 204 -9.89 -3.96 -9.40
CA THR A 204 -9.16 -3.02 -10.24
C THR A 204 -8.75 -3.63 -11.56
N ALA A 205 -8.20 -4.86 -11.53
CA ALA A 205 -7.80 -5.57 -12.75
C ALA A 205 -9.01 -5.94 -13.62
N ASN A 206 -10.13 -6.33 -13.01
CA ASN A 206 -11.36 -6.66 -13.75
C ASN A 206 -11.96 -5.43 -14.44
N ILE A 207 -12.08 -4.30 -13.74
CA ILE A 207 -12.56 -3.04 -14.32
C ILE A 207 -11.61 -2.58 -15.45
N SER A 208 -10.30 -2.62 -15.22
CA SER A 208 -9.31 -2.26 -16.25
C SER A 208 -9.45 -3.11 -17.52
N ARG A 209 -9.72 -4.42 -17.38
CA ARG A 209 -10.00 -5.31 -18.52
C ARG A 209 -11.33 -5.03 -19.20
N LYS A 210 -12.39 -4.76 -18.44
CA LYS A 210 -13.70 -4.37 -19.00
C LYS A 210 -13.60 -3.07 -19.81
N LEU A 211 -12.82 -2.10 -19.33
CA LEU A 211 -12.53 -0.86 -20.03
C LEU A 211 -11.59 -1.05 -21.24
N GLY A 212 -10.88 -2.18 -21.32
CA GLY A 212 -9.95 -2.46 -22.41
C GLY A 212 -8.58 -1.79 -22.28
N ILE A 213 -8.26 -1.24 -21.11
CA ILE A 213 -6.96 -0.61 -20.80
C ILE A 213 -5.96 -1.59 -20.17
N LEU A 214 -6.39 -2.83 -19.91
CA LEU A 214 -5.54 -3.94 -19.49
C LEU A 214 -5.95 -5.20 -20.26
N THR A 215 -5.00 -5.92 -20.85
CA THR A 215 -5.27 -7.15 -21.62
C THR A 215 -4.70 -8.40 -20.97
N ARG A 216 -3.60 -8.29 -20.21
CA ARG A 216 -3.02 -9.43 -19.49
C ARG A 216 -4.02 -10.03 -18.52
N LYS A 217 -4.18 -11.36 -18.59
CA LYS A 217 -5.14 -12.12 -17.76
C LYS A 217 -4.67 -12.32 -16.31
N GLN A 218 -3.36 -12.43 -16.11
CA GLN A 218 -2.78 -12.61 -14.78
C GLN A 218 -2.75 -11.29 -14.01
N ASN A 219 -2.95 -11.34 -12.69
CA ASN A 219 -2.77 -10.20 -11.79
C ASN A 219 -1.35 -10.24 -11.19
N ASP A 220 -0.34 -10.00 -12.03
CA ASP A 220 1.07 -9.99 -11.67
C ASP A 220 1.73 -8.64 -11.96
N TRP A 221 3.02 -8.52 -11.68
CA TRP A 221 3.74 -7.26 -11.89
C TRP A 221 3.75 -6.81 -13.36
N LYS A 222 3.72 -7.73 -14.32
CA LYS A 222 3.64 -7.38 -15.74
C LYS A 222 2.30 -6.74 -16.10
N ALA A 223 1.22 -7.09 -15.41
CA ALA A 223 -0.08 -6.42 -15.56
C ALA A 223 -0.06 -5.01 -14.96
N VAL A 224 0.68 -4.82 -13.85
CA VAL A 224 0.93 -3.49 -13.28
C VAL A 224 1.69 -2.63 -14.29
N GLU A 225 2.75 -3.17 -14.90
CA GLU A 225 3.55 -2.47 -15.92
C GLU A 225 2.75 -2.17 -17.20
N GLU A 226 1.89 -3.10 -17.64
CA GLU A 226 1.00 -2.85 -18.78
C GLU A 226 0.03 -1.70 -18.50
N LEU A 227 -0.59 -1.70 -17.31
CA LEU A 227 -1.50 -0.63 -16.90
C LEU A 227 -0.75 0.70 -16.71
N ASP A 228 0.45 0.65 -16.14
CA ASP A 228 1.34 1.79 -15.95
C ASP A 228 1.62 2.55 -17.26
N LEU A 229 1.81 1.82 -18.37
CA LEU A 229 2.07 2.40 -19.69
C LEU A 229 0.90 3.23 -20.21
N ILE A 230 -0.34 2.78 -20.02
CA ILE A 230 -1.52 3.51 -20.51
C ILE A 230 -1.87 4.66 -19.57
N LEU A 231 -1.83 4.47 -18.25
CA LEU A 231 -2.16 5.51 -17.29
C LEU A 231 -1.20 6.71 -17.36
N ARG A 232 0.10 6.46 -17.54
CA ARG A 232 1.10 7.53 -17.68
C ARG A 232 0.97 8.36 -18.96
N LYS A 233 0.29 7.85 -20.00
CA LYS A 233 -0.02 8.67 -21.18
C LYS A 233 -1.01 9.79 -20.86
N TYR A 234 -1.89 9.56 -19.89
CA TYR A 234 -2.94 10.50 -19.51
C TYR A 234 -2.58 11.33 -18.29
N ASN A 235 -1.86 10.76 -17.32
CA ASN A 235 -1.29 11.51 -16.21
C ASN A 235 0.09 10.95 -15.84
N SER A 236 1.14 11.53 -16.41
CA SER A 236 2.51 11.13 -16.16
C SER A 236 3.04 11.58 -14.79
N ASN A 237 2.45 12.61 -14.19
CA ASN A 237 2.91 13.17 -12.92
C ASN A 237 2.29 12.48 -11.70
N ASP A 238 1.08 11.95 -11.83
CA ASP A 238 0.37 11.21 -10.77
C ASP A 238 -0.48 10.08 -11.39
N PRO A 239 0.14 9.01 -11.94
CA PRO A 239 -0.61 7.91 -12.54
C PRO A 239 -1.44 7.11 -11.53
N ALA A 240 -1.12 7.18 -10.24
CA ALA A 240 -1.84 6.45 -9.20
C ALA A 240 -3.17 7.10 -8.81
N VAL A 241 -3.47 8.32 -9.25
CA VAL A 241 -4.80 8.95 -9.09
C VAL A 241 -5.93 8.06 -9.58
N TYR A 242 -5.68 7.28 -10.63
CA TYR A 242 -6.66 6.40 -11.25
C TYR A 242 -7.05 5.21 -10.38
N ASP A 243 -6.33 4.95 -9.28
CA ASP A 243 -6.74 3.96 -8.28
C ASP A 243 -8.12 4.30 -7.71
N PHE A 244 -8.38 5.57 -7.37
CA PHE A 244 -9.68 6.00 -6.84
C PHE A 244 -10.83 5.68 -7.80
N ALA A 245 -10.62 5.94 -9.10
CA ALA A 245 -11.61 5.62 -10.13
C ALA A 245 -11.80 4.11 -10.31
N LEU A 246 -10.72 3.37 -10.53
CA LEU A 246 -10.77 1.95 -10.87
C LEU A 246 -11.26 1.10 -9.68
N PHE A 247 -10.81 1.43 -8.47
CA PHE A 247 -11.28 0.81 -7.23
C PHE A 247 -12.73 1.20 -6.93
N GLY A 248 -13.06 2.50 -7.01
CA GLY A 248 -14.40 3.00 -6.71
C GLY A 248 -15.48 2.40 -7.63
N LEU A 249 -15.24 2.37 -8.95
CA LEU A 249 -16.12 1.71 -9.93
C LEU A 249 -16.27 0.20 -9.65
N GLY A 250 -15.21 -0.44 -9.18
CA GLY A 250 -15.23 -1.86 -8.83
C GLY A 250 -16.06 -2.18 -7.59
N VAL A 251 -16.09 -1.27 -6.61
CA VAL A 251 -16.85 -1.43 -5.36
C VAL A 251 -18.31 -1.01 -5.53
N SER A 252 -18.58 0.07 -6.28
CA SER A 252 -19.96 0.57 -6.49
C SER A 252 -20.79 -0.30 -7.43
N LYS A 253 -20.16 -1.24 -8.15
CA LYS A 253 -20.79 -2.10 -9.16
C LYS A 253 -21.47 -1.35 -10.29
N GLU A 254 -21.15 -0.06 -10.47
CA GLU A 254 -21.67 0.78 -11.56
C GLU A 254 -21.25 0.27 -12.97
N PHE A 255 -20.30 -0.67 -13.01
CA PHE A 255 -19.76 -1.27 -14.24
C PHE A 255 -19.98 -2.80 -14.32
N GLU A 256 -20.92 -3.35 -13.52
CA GLU A 256 -21.41 -4.74 -13.67
C GLU A 256 -22.37 -4.91 -14.84
#